data_AF-A0AA41UWU3-F1
#
_entry.id   AF-A0AA41UWU3-F1
#
_cell.length_a   1.000
_cell.length_b   1.000
_cell.length_c   1.000
_cell.angle_alpha   90.00
_cell.angle_beta   90.00
_cell.angle_gamma   90.00
#
_symmetry.space_group_name_H-M   'P 1'
#
loop_
_entity.id
_entity.type
_entity.pdbx_description
1 polymer ?
#
loop_
_entity_poly.entity_id
_entity_poly.type
_entity_poly.pdbx_seq_one_letter_code
_entity_poly.pdbx_strand_id
1 'polypeptide(L)'
;MTTATQVFVVFLLFHVSSLSQSEAVSSGMLVTYLPGLAVEPLPFHLETGYIGVGSTGSESSTYEDASVREMFYYFVKSERNPKEDPLVLWLAGGPFCSGLSTLAIDGIGPIYIDKVVEYNNGSLPTLILNPNSWTK
;
A
#
# COMPACT_ATOMS: atom_id res chain seq x y z
N MET A 1 47.37 9.50 -27.16
CA MET A 1 46.07 10.18 -26.97
C MET A 1 44.92 9.21 -26.72
N THR A 2 44.96 7.96 -27.19
CA THR A 2 43.87 6.97 -27.06
C THR A 2 43.67 6.40 -25.66
N THR A 3 44.74 6.25 -24.87
CA THR A 3 44.69 5.63 -23.52
C THR A 3 44.00 6.52 -22.49
N ALA A 4 44.27 7.82 -22.50
CA ALA A 4 43.65 8.78 -21.57
C ALA A 4 42.14 8.91 -21.81
N THR A 5 41.71 8.92 -23.07
CA THR A 5 40.28 8.96 -23.43
C THR A 5 39.56 7.69 -22.97
N GLN A 6 40.19 6.52 -23.09
CA GLN A 6 39.60 5.25 -22.68
C GLN A 6 39.44 5.16 -21.15
N VAL A 7 40.44 5.63 -20.38
CA VAL A 7 40.34 5.71 -18.91
C VAL A 7 39.23 6.66 -18.48
N PHE A 8 39.11 7.83 -19.12
CA PHE A 8 38.08 8.81 -18.79
C PHE A 8 36.65 8.28 -19.06
N VAL A 9 36.45 7.56 -20.17
CA VAL A 9 35.17 6.91 -20.50
C VAL A 9 34.81 5.83 -19.47
N VAL A 10 35.77 5.03 -19.01
CA VAL A 10 35.53 4.00 -17.99
C VAL A 10 35.15 4.64 -16.65
N PHE A 11 35.81 5.73 -16.24
CA PHE A 11 35.46 6.46 -15.02
C PHE A 11 34.07 7.10 -15.09
N LEU A 12 33.70 7.66 -16.24
CA LEU A 12 32.35 8.18 -16.49
C LEU A 12 31.30 7.08 -16.40
N LEU A 13 31.52 5.93 -17.03
CA LEU A 13 30.60 4.79 -16.97
C LEU A 13 30.43 4.27 -15.53
N PHE A 14 31.49 4.29 -14.72
CA PHE A 14 31.45 3.89 -13.31
C PHE A 14 30.68 4.89 -12.42
N HIS A 15 30.81 6.19 -12.69
CA HIS A 15 30.03 7.23 -11.97
C HIS A 15 28.55 7.20 -12.37
N VAL A 16 28.22 6.95 -13.64
CA VAL A 16 26.83 6.83 -14.11
C VAL A 16 26.14 5.60 -13.53
N SER A 17 26.86 4.48 -13.37
CA SER A 17 26.32 3.26 -12.75
C SER A 17 26.17 3.34 -11.23
N SER A 18 26.86 4.27 -10.56
CA SER A 18 26.75 4.49 -9.11
C SER A 18 25.56 5.37 -8.71
N LEU A 19 24.89 6.04 -9.66
CA LEU A 19 23.86 7.05 -9.39
C LEU A 19 22.42 6.46 -9.34
N SER A 20 22.24 5.14 -9.29
CA SER A 20 20.90 4.57 -9.48
C SER A 20 20.65 3.33 -8.65
N GLN A 21 20.53 3.50 -7.32
CA GLN A 21 19.72 2.61 -6.47
C GLN A 21 19.08 3.44 -5.35
N SER A 22 17.95 4.09 -5.63
CA SER A 22 17.01 4.47 -4.57
C SER A 22 16.12 3.26 -4.32
N GLU A 23 16.47 2.44 -3.33
CA GLU A 23 15.55 1.43 -2.83
C GLU A 23 14.44 2.16 -2.07
N ALA A 24 13.23 2.18 -2.64
CA ALA A 24 12.05 2.47 -1.85
C ALA A 24 11.85 1.30 -0.88
N VAL A 25 12.28 1.45 0.37
CA VAL A 25 12.02 0.48 1.44
C VAL A 25 10.52 0.53 1.72
N SER A 26 9.78 -0.39 1.11
CA SER A 26 8.36 -0.61 1.43
C SER A 26 8.28 -1.57 2.62
N SER A 27 7.80 -1.08 3.76
CA SER A 27 7.58 -1.88 4.98
C SER A 27 6.19 -2.52 4.95
N GLY A 28 5.96 -3.38 3.95
CA GLY A 28 4.75 -4.16 3.84
C GLY A 28 4.79 -5.39 4.77
N MET A 29 3.75 -5.57 5.57
CA MET A 29 3.56 -6.74 6.42
C MET A 29 2.38 -7.57 5.93
N LEU A 30 2.61 -8.88 5.75
CA LEU A 30 1.55 -9.84 5.44
C LEU A 30 0.66 -10.04 6.66
N VAL A 31 -0.64 -9.85 6.48
CA VAL A 31 -1.67 -10.13 7.49
C VAL A 31 -2.14 -11.58 7.31
N THR A 32 -1.95 -12.40 8.33
CA THR A 32 -2.34 -13.82 8.32
C THR A 32 -3.63 -14.11 9.07
N TYR A 33 -4.06 -13.16 9.92
CA TYR A 33 -5.23 -13.28 10.78
C TYR A 33 -5.87 -11.90 11.00
N LEU A 34 -7.21 -11.84 10.97
CA LEU A 34 -7.99 -10.65 11.27
C LEU A 34 -8.93 -10.94 12.47
N PRO A 35 -8.76 -10.24 13.60
CA PRO A 35 -9.67 -10.39 14.73
C PRO A 35 -11.13 -10.12 14.33
N GLY A 36 -12.03 -11.02 14.73
CA GLY A 36 -13.45 -10.92 14.41
C GLY A 36 -13.86 -11.63 13.12
N LEU A 37 -12.92 -12.09 12.30
CA LEU A 37 -13.21 -12.99 11.18
C LEU A 37 -13.10 -14.44 11.66
N ALA A 38 -14.20 -15.19 11.62
CA ALA A 38 -14.24 -16.57 12.13
C ALA A 38 -13.47 -17.60 11.28
N VAL A 39 -13.12 -17.25 10.04
CA VAL A 39 -12.45 -18.16 9.10
C VAL A 39 -10.93 -17.99 9.23
N GLU A 40 -10.26 -19.10 9.55
CA GLU A 40 -8.80 -19.19 9.63
C GLU A 40 -8.27 -20.36 8.77
N PRO A 41 -7.12 -20.19 8.08
CA PRO A 41 -6.36 -18.95 7.93
C PRO A 41 -7.10 -17.90 7.09
N LEU A 42 -6.60 -16.66 7.05
CA LEU A 42 -7.21 -15.59 6.24
C LEU A 42 -7.38 -16.06 4.77
N PRO A 43 -8.61 -16.06 4.21
CA PRO A 43 -8.88 -16.72 2.93
C PRO A 43 -8.47 -15.89 1.70
N PHE A 44 -7.93 -14.70 1.90
CA PHE A 44 -7.39 -13.83 0.85
C PHE A 44 -6.05 -13.23 1.30
N HIS A 45 -5.23 -12.85 0.33
CA HIS A 45 -3.93 -12.23 0.61
C HIS A 45 -4.13 -10.75 0.95
N LEU A 46 -3.77 -10.37 2.18
CA LEU A 46 -3.80 -8.98 2.65
C LEU A 46 -2.41 -8.57 3.12
N GLU A 47 -1.89 -7.47 2.58
CA GLU A 47 -0.71 -6.79 3.07
C GLU A 47 -1.07 -5.40 3.57
N THR A 48 -0.45 -4.97 4.65
CA THR A 48 -0.58 -3.61 5.18
C THR A 48 0.79 -3.01 5.42
N GLY A 49 0.94 -1.71 5.22
CA GLY A 49 2.22 -1.05 5.45
C GLY A 49 2.10 0.46 5.31
N TYR A 50 3.26 1.10 5.34
CA TYR A 50 3.40 2.53 5.12
C TYR A 50 4.23 2.80 3.86
N ILE A 51 3.83 3.82 3.11
CA ILE A 51 4.58 4.33 1.96
C ILE A 51 4.85 5.83 2.13
N GLY A 52 6.09 6.24 1.91
CA GLY A 52 6.45 7.65 1.93
C GLY A 52 5.78 8.41 0.78
N VAL A 53 5.12 9.53 1.10
CA VAL A 53 4.48 10.46 0.18
C VAL A 53 5.01 11.88 0.44
N GLY A 54 5.62 12.50 -0.57
CA GLY A 54 6.23 13.83 -0.47
C GLY A 54 7.58 13.91 -1.17
N SER A 55 7.93 15.09 -1.70
CA SER A 55 9.18 15.30 -2.43
C SER A 55 10.31 15.71 -1.49
N THR A 56 11.46 15.04 -1.61
CA THR A 56 12.75 15.59 -1.17
C THR A 56 13.23 16.61 -2.20
N GLY A 57 12.68 17.83 -2.15
CA GLY A 57 13.22 18.97 -2.88
C GLY A 57 12.57 19.33 -4.22
N SER A 58 12.53 20.65 -4.43
CA SER A 58 12.14 21.44 -5.61
C SER A 58 10.64 21.63 -5.92
N GLU A 59 10.23 22.89 -5.70
CA GLU A 59 9.16 23.64 -6.37
C GLU A 59 7.70 23.39 -5.96
N SER A 60 7.41 23.55 -4.67
CA SER A 60 6.15 24.19 -4.27
C SER A 60 6.48 25.39 -3.41
N SER A 61 6.33 26.57 -4.00
CA SER A 61 6.53 27.88 -3.39
C SER A 61 5.40 28.21 -2.41
N THR A 62 5.29 27.48 -1.30
CA THR A 62 4.58 27.96 -0.11
C THR A 62 5.13 27.24 1.12
N TYR A 63 5.83 28.02 1.94
CA TYR A 63 6.20 27.83 3.36
C TYR A 63 6.20 26.40 3.93
N GLU A 64 7.43 25.94 4.22
CA GLU A 64 7.83 25.09 5.35
C GLU A 64 6.93 23.89 5.69
N ASP A 65 7.22 22.75 5.06
CA ASP A 65 7.52 21.51 5.79
C ASP A 65 8.00 20.47 4.78
N ALA A 66 9.31 20.26 4.71
CA ALA A 66 9.91 19.12 4.00
C ALA A 66 9.70 17.82 4.82
N SER A 67 8.49 17.61 5.35
CA SER A 67 8.16 16.38 6.06
C SER A 67 7.97 15.26 5.06
N VAL A 68 8.74 14.21 5.26
CA VAL A 68 8.39 12.88 4.74
C VAL A 68 7.07 12.51 5.40
N ARG A 69 5.97 12.53 4.64
CA ARG A 69 4.68 12.04 5.13
C ARG A 69 4.59 10.57 4.77
N GLU A 70 3.92 9.79 5.59
CA GLU A 70 3.72 8.36 5.33
C GLU A 70 2.22 8.09 5.19
N MET A 71 1.87 7.30 4.18
CA MET A 71 0.50 6.87 3.95
C MET A 71 0.38 5.39 4.28
N PHE A 72 -0.55 5.05 5.17
CA PHE A 72 -0.91 3.67 5.46
C PHE A 72 -1.75 3.09 4.32
N TYR A 73 -1.51 1.83 3.94
CA TYR A 73 -2.26 1.16 2.87
C TYR A 73 -2.78 -0.23 3.30
N TYR A 74 -3.86 -0.65 2.63
CA TYR A 74 -4.34 -2.03 2.59
C TYR A 74 -4.20 -2.53 1.15
N PHE A 75 -3.44 -3.59 0.93
CA PHE A 75 -3.26 -4.21 -0.38
C PHE A 75 -3.83 -5.63 -0.36
N VAL A 76 -4.87 -5.84 -1.16
CA VAL A 76 -5.49 -7.15 -1.34
C VAL A 76 -5.18 -7.64 -2.74
N LYS A 77 -4.56 -8.81 -2.87
CA LYS A 77 -4.32 -9.39 -4.21
C LYS A 77 -5.62 -9.91 -4.79
N SER A 78 -5.69 -9.95 -6.11
CA SER A 78 -6.74 -10.68 -6.80
C SER A 78 -6.79 -12.14 -6.31
N GLU A 79 -7.99 -12.61 -6.01
CA GLU A 79 -8.33 -13.99 -5.65
C GLU A 79 -8.32 -14.92 -6.88
N ARG A 80 -8.28 -14.36 -8.10
CA ARG A 80 -8.26 -15.10 -9.37
C ARG A 80 -6.85 -15.35 -9.91
N ASN A 81 -6.27 -14.38 -10.61
CA ASN A 81 -4.90 -14.48 -11.14
C ASN A 81 -4.15 -13.16 -10.91
N PRO A 82 -3.52 -13.00 -9.73
CA PRO A 82 -2.88 -11.73 -9.36
C PRO A 82 -1.67 -11.34 -10.20
N LYS A 83 -1.19 -12.22 -11.10
CA LYS A 83 -0.12 -11.89 -12.05
C LYS A 83 -0.62 -11.22 -13.33
N GLU A 84 -1.86 -11.50 -13.71
CA GLU A 84 -2.48 -11.02 -14.96
C GLU A 84 -3.58 -10.00 -14.70
N ASP A 85 -4.20 -10.05 -13.53
CA ASP A 85 -5.27 -9.15 -13.13
C ASP A 85 -4.73 -7.74 -12.87
N PRO A 86 -5.52 -6.69 -13.20
CA PRO A 86 -5.04 -5.31 -13.11
C PRO A 86 -4.81 -4.87 -11.67
N LEU A 87 -3.88 -3.93 -11.49
CA LEU A 87 -3.75 -3.17 -10.25
C LEU A 87 -4.80 -2.06 -10.20
N VAL A 88 -5.62 -2.05 -9.15
CA VAL A 88 -6.61 -1.00 -8.91
C VAL A 88 -6.20 -0.22 -7.67
N LEU A 89 -5.96 1.08 -7.84
CA LEU A 89 -5.76 2.02 -6.74
C LEU A 89 -7.12 2.64 -6.37
N TRP A 90 -7.52 2.50 -5.12
CA TRP A 90 -8.72 3.16 -4.60
C TRP A 90 -8.35 4.19 -3.54
N LEU A 91 -8.86 5.40 -3.71
CA LEU A 91 -8.72 6.49 -2.74
C LEU A 91 -10.11 6.82 -2.23
N ALA A 92 -10.32 6.68 -0.92
CA ALA A 92 -11.56 7.12 -0.30
C ALA A 92 -11.77 8.62 -0.59
N GLY A 93 -12.98 8.98 -1.02
CA GLY A 93 -13.32 10.37 -1.34
C GLY A 93 -13.48 11.23 -0.08
N GLY A 94 -13.85 12.50 -0.24
CA GLY A 94 -14.02 13.44 0.87
C GLY A 94 -12.70 13.79 1.57
N PRO A 95 -12.66 14.89 2.34
CA PRO A 95 -11.51 15.18 3.17
C PRO A 95 -11.46 14.19 4.35
N PHE A 96 -10.28 13.62 4.61
CA PHE A 96 -9.97 12.77 5.78
C PHE A 96 -10.66 11.38 5.85
N CYS A 97 -11.44 10.96 4.86
CA CYS A 97 -11.99 9.60 4.90
C CYS A 97 -10.88 8.55 4.75
N SER A 98 -10.94 7.52 5.59
CA SER A 98 -9.93 6.44 5.63
C SER A 98 -10.25 5.36 4.60
N GLY A 99 -9.22 4.83 3.93
CA GLY A 99 -9.35 3.64 3.07
C GLY A 99 -9.87 2.39 3.79
N LEU A 100 -9.92 2.39 5.13
CA LEU A 100 -10.60 1.34 5.89
C LEU A 100 -12.10 1.23 5.55
N SER A 101 -12.76 2.35 5.21
CA SER A 101 -14.17 2.32 4.78
C SER A 101 -14.31 1.47 3.52
N THR A 102 -13.39 1.60 2.58
CA THR A 102 -13.37 0.83 1.34
C THR A 102 -13.15 -0.65 1.59
N LEU A 103 -12.23 -0.99 2.51
CA LEU A 103 -11.93 -2.38 2.87
C LEU A 103 -13.13 -3.10 3.47
N ALA A 104 -13.93 -2.43 4.31
CA ALA A 104 -14.86 -3.11 5.22
C ALA A 104 -16.28 -2.51 5.37
N ILE A 105 -16.59 -1.37 4.73
CA ILE A 105 -17.84 -0.62 4.96
C ILE A 105 -18.55 -0.28 3.64
N ASP A 106 -17.85 0.24 2.65
CA ASP A 106 -18.41 0.75 1.38
C ASP A 106 -18.85 -0.38 0.43
N GLY A 107 -18.44 -1.61 0.75
CA GLY A 107 -18.91 -2.84 0.11
C GLY A 107 -18.19 -3.29 -1.14
N ILE A 108 -17.03 -2.72 -1.42
CA ILE A 108 -16.15 -3.18 -2.51
C ILE A 108 -14.99 -4.05 -2.01
N GLY A 109 -14.55 -3.88 -0.76
CA GLY A 109 -13.50 -4.68 -0.14
C GLY A 109 -13.92 -6.12 0.19
N PRO A 110 -12.96 -6.97 0.62
CA PRO A 110 -13.15 -8.42 0.78
C PRO A 110 -13.96 -8.81 2.01
N ILE A 111 -14.26 -7.85 2.89
CA ILE A 111 -14.97 -8.08 4.14
C ILE A 111 -16.03 -6.99 4.39
N TYR A 112 -16.93 -7.29 5.32
CA TYR A 112 -17.86 -6.35 5.92
C TYR A 112 -17.72 -6.39 7.44
N ILE A 113 -17.82 -5.22 8.08
CA ILE A 113 -18.15 -5.17 9.51
C ILE A 113 -19.64 -5.44 9.65
N ASP A 114 -20.00 -6.48 10.38
CA ASP A 114 -21.40 -6.76 10.70
C ASP A 114 -21.98 -5.60 11.50
N LYS A 115 -23.10 -5.02 11.05
CA LYS A 115 -23.76 -3.89 11.74
C LYS A 115 -24.93 -4.35 12.62
N VAL A 116 -25.23 -5.65 12.63
CA VAL A 116 -26.38 -6.23 13.32
C VAL A 116 -26.11 -6.45 14.81
N VAL A 117 -24.85 -6.53 15.23
CA VAL A 117 -24.47 -6.75 16.63
C VAL A 117 -24.17 -5.42 17.31
N GLU A 118 -24.90 -5.10 18.38
CA GLU A 118 -24.49 -4.04 19.31
C GLU A 118 -23.18 -4.46 19.97
N TYR A 119 -22.12 -3.71 19.68
CA TYR A 119 -20.80 -3.91 20.26
C TYR A 119 -20.76 -3.35 21.68
N ASN A 120 -21.36 -4.07 22.61
CA ASN A 120 -21.39 -3.69 24.01
C ASN A 120 -20.03 -4.03 24.69
N ASN A 121 -19.55 -3.13 25.55
CA ASN A 121 -18.39 -3.36 26.44
C ASN A 121 -17.04 -3.68 25.78
N GLY A 122 -16.76 -3.19 24.57
CA GLY A 122 -15.44 -3.35 23.93
C GLY A 122 -15.22 -4.71 23.28
N SER A 123 -16.27 -5.47 23.01
CA SER A 123 -16.22 -6.66 22.15
C SER A 123 -15.73 -6.30 20.75
N LEU A 124 -14.96 -7.20 20.13
CA LEU A 124 -14.48 -7.02 18.76
C LEU A 124 -15.64 -7.00 17.75
N PRO A 125 -15.51 -6.21 16.67
CA PRO A 125 -16.45 -6.28 15.56
C PRO A 125 -16.44 -7.66 14.92
N THR A 126 -17.61 -8.16 14.51
CA THR A 126 -17.67 -9.39 13.70
C THR A 126 -17.41 -9.02 12.25
N LEU A 127 -16.50 -9.74 11.60
CA LEU A 127 -16.15 -9.57 10.19
C LEU A 127 -16.74 -10.71 9.37
N ILE A 128 -17.37 -10.36 8.25
CA ILE A 128 -18.01 -11.31 7.32
C ILE A 128 -17.35 -11.16 5.95
N LEU A 129 -17.10 -12.26 5.24
CA LEU A 129 -16.55 -12.20 3.88
C LEU A 129 -17.54 -11.58 2.90
N ASN A 130 -17.04 -10.74 1.99
CA ASN A 130 -17.81 -10.17 0.91
C ASN A 130 -17.77 -11.10 -0.32
N PRO A 131 -18.89 -11.76 -0.68
CA PRO A 131 -18.92 -12.63 -1.85
C PRO A 131 -18.77 -11.86 -3.18
N ASN A 132 -19.00 -10.54 -3.18
CA ASN A 132 -19.00 -9.65 -4.35
C ASN A 132 -17.84 -8.64 -4.30
N SER A 133 -16.75 -8.95 -3.61
CA SER A 133 -15.59 -8.07 -3.56
C SER A 133 -14.99 -7.85 -4.94
N TRP A 134 -14.44 -6.66 -5.16
CA TRP A 134 -13.75 -6.30 -6.40
C TRP A 134 -12.41 -7.04 -6.57
N THR A 135 -11.94 -7.75 -5.54
CA THR A 135 -10.73 -8.57 -5.60
C THR A 135 -10.95 -9.95 -6.19
N LYS A 136 -12.17 -10.27 -6.64
CA LYS A 136 -12.53 -11.57 -7.22
C LYS A 136 -12.38 -11.67 -8.73
#